data_AF-A0AAV5NV55-F1
#
_entry.id   AF-A0AAV5NV55-F1
#
_cell.length_a   1.000
_cell.length_b   1.000
_cell.length_c   1.000
_cell.angle_alpha   90.00
_cell.angle_beta   90.00
_cell.angle_gamma   90.00
#
_symmetry.space_group_name_H-M   'P 1'
#
loop_
_entity.id
_entity.type
_entity.pdbx_description
1 polymer ?
#
loop_
_entity_poly.entity_id
_entity_poly.type
_entity_poly.pdbx_seq_one_letter_code
_entity_poly.pdbx_strand_id
1 'polypeptide(L)'
;MYKFVVVSLLSFIPTISAAGSWTNGQQEVKDIIWKSGRSGFSVDASLFHDPEKCQWTSKENVYLISPTLENQMPNAANRLFTMMLDAQTNEKKLTVFVDGCVDQQPRITGLKLSK
;
A
#
# COMPACT_ATOMS: atom_id res chain seq x y z
N MET A 1 -13.55 24.62 -53.61
CA MET A 1 -13.41 25.12 -52.22
C MET A 1 -13.74 23.98 -51.27
N TYR A 2 -12.74 23.30 -50.70
CA TYR A 2 -12.94 22.20 -49.76
C TYR A 2 -13.05 22.76 -48.33
N LYS A 3 -14.22 22.60 -47.70
CA LYS A 3 -14.43 22.92 -46.28
C LYS A 3 -14.11 21.67 -45.48
N PHE A 4 -12.97 21.65 -44.79
CA PHE A 4 -12.68 20.63 -43.78
C PHE A 4 -13.42 20.99 -42.49
N VAL A 5 -14.36 20.14 -42.09
CA VAL A 5 -14.98 20.20 -40.76
C VAL A 5 -14.12 19.33 -39.86
N VAL A 6 -13.36 19.95 -38.97
CA VAL A 6 -12.59 19.25 -37.93
C VAL A 6 -13.53 18.96 -36.77
N VAL A 7 -13.92 17.69 -36.63
CA VAL A 7 -14.66 17.17 -35.48
C VAL A 7 -13.63 16.85 -34.39
N SER A 8 -13.47 17.75 -33.41
CA SER A 8 -12.69 17.44 -32.20
C SER A 8 -13.50 16.51 -31.30
N LEU A 9 -13.14 15.23 -31.29
CA LEU A 9 -13.56 14.28 -30.25
C LEU A 9 -12.86 14.67 -28.94
N LEU A 10 -13.60 15.23 -27.97
CA LEU A 10 -13.17 15.27 -26.58
C LEU A 10 -13.15 13.83 -26.04
N SER A 11 -11.99 13.20 -26.08
CA SER A 11 -11.75 11.93 -25.39
C SER A 11 -11.79 12.18 -23.88
N PHE A 12 -12.88 11.75 -23.25
CA PHE A 12 -12.92 11.52 -21.81
C PHE A 12 -11.88 10.46 -21.48
N ILE A 13 -10.77 10.85 -20.85
CA ILE A 13 -9.87 9.90 -20.21
C ILE A 13 -10.52 9.57 -18.86
N PRO A 14 -11.04 8.37 -18.62
CA PRO A 14 -11.44 7.98 -17.28
C PRO A 14 -10.16 7.94 -16.43
N THR A 15 -10.12 8.77 -15.39
CA THR A 15 -9.16 8.59 -14.30
C THR A 15 -9.49 7.26 -13.65
N ILE A 16 -8.73 6.21 -13.98
CA ILE A 16 -8.82 4.93 -13.30
C ILE A 16 -8.27 5.16 -11.89
N SER A 17 -9.14 5.54 -10.96
CA SER A 17 -8.82 5.46 -9.55
C SER A 17 -8.74 3.97 -9.25
N ALA A 18 -7.52 3.43 -9.17
CA ALA A 18 -7.33 2.09 -8.63
C ALA A 18 -7.94 2.10 -7.22
N ALA A 19 -8.99 1.32 -7.02
CA ALA A 19 -9.55 1.12 -5.70
C ALA A 19 -8.53 0.30 -4.90
N GLY A 20 -8.30 0.68 -3.65
CA GLY A 20 -7.39 -0.07 -2.78
C GLY A 20 -7.74 -1.55 -2.73
N SER A 21 -6.72 -2.38 -2.60
CA SER A 21 -6.78 -3.83 -2.72
C SER A 21 -6.26 -4.51 -1.45
N TRP A 22 -6.83 -5.66 -1.11
CA TRP A 22 -6.27 -6.52 -0.07
C TRP A 22 -5.14 -7.38 -0.62
N THR A 23 -4.11 -7.61 0.20
CA THR A 23 -3.08 -8.59 -0.11
C THR A 23 -3.59 -10.02 0.06
N ASN A 24 -2.77 -11.01 -0.32
CA ASN A 24 -3.13 -12.44 -0.28
C ASN A 24 -3.19 -13.05 1.15
N GLY A 25 -2.97 -12.24 2.19
CA GLY A 25 -3.06 -12.65 3.59
C GLY A 25 -1.89 -13.47 4.11
N GLN A 26 -0.78 -13.54 3.37
CA GLN A 26 0.42 -14.31 3.74
C GLN A 26 1.55 -13.43 4.30
N GLN A 27 1.30 -12.15 4.58
CA GLN A 27 2.35 -11.22 4.97
C GLN A 27 2.77 -11.47 6.41
N GLU A 28 3.90 -12.16 6.57
CA GLU A 28 4.56 -12.36 7.85
C GLU A 28 5.52 -11.20 8.12
N VAL A 29 5.35 -10.55 9.28
CA VAL A 29 6.15 -9.39 9.65
C VAL A 29 7.55 -9.85 10.00
N LYS A 30 8.52 -9.53 9.14
CA LYS A 30 9.93 -9.84 9.39
C LYS A 30 10.54 -8.81 10.33
N ASP A 31 10.54 -7.54 9.92
CA ASP A 31 11.02 -6.42 10.71
C ASP A 31 10.02 -5.27 10.68
N ILE A 32 9.81 -4.63 11.83
CA ILE A 32 9.20 -3.30 11.89
C ILE A 32 10.24 -2.29 11.44
N ILE A 33 9.87 -1.41 10.52
CA ILE A 33 10.80 -0.47 9.92
C ILE A 33 10.34 0.98 10.11
N TRP A 34 11.34 1.86 10.07
CA TRP A 34 11.17 3.31 10.00
C TRP A 34 11.91 3.81 8.76
N LYS A 35 11.16 4.19 7.71
CA LYS A 35 11.72 4.64 6.44
C LYS A 35 11.16 6.00 6.07
N SER A 36 12.05 6.96 5.80
CA SER A 36 11.68 8.33 5.45
C SER A 36 10.74 8.99 6.47
N GLY A 37 10.94 8.72 7.77
CA GLY A 37 10.10 9.24 8.84
C GLY A 37 8.72 8.57 8.95
N ARG A 38 8.51 7.44 8.27
CA ARG A 38 7.25 6.69 8.28
C ARG A 38 7.44 5.28 8.82
N SER A 39 6.41 4.80 9.50
CA SER A 39 6.36 3.46 10.07
C SER A 39 5.87 2.46 9.02
N GLY A 40 6.30 1.21 9.16
CA GLY A 40 5.85 0.14 8.31
C GLY A 40 6.47 -1.19 8.71
N PHE A 41 6.45 -2.14 7.79
CA PHE A 41 7.11 -3.42 8.01
C PHE A 41 7.65 -4.03 6.73
N SER A 42 8.67 -4.87 6.89
CA SER A 42 9.22 -5.71 5.83
C SER A 42 8.66 -7.13 5.91
N VAL A 43 8.67 -7.82 4.76
CA VAL A 43 8.35 -9.24 4.65
C VAL A 43 9.41 -9.95 3.81
N ASP A 44 9.48 -11.27 3.88
CA ASP A 44 10.29 -12.03 2.93
C ASP A 44 9.75 -11.94 1.50
N ALA A 45 10.65 -12.00 0.51
CA ALA A 45 10.31 -11.81 -0.90
C ALA A 45 9.23 -12.77 -1.41
N SER A 46 9.23 -14.02 -0.92
CA SER A 46 8.24 -15.04 -1.25
C SER A 46 6.84 -14.74 -0.69
N LEU A 47 6.74 -13.89 0.33
CA LEU A 47 5.50 -13.52 1.02
C LEU A 47 5.03 -12.11 0.66
N PHE A 48 5.79 -11.38 -0.16
CA PHE A 48 5.39 -10.06 -0.63
C PHE A 48 4.33 -10.14 -1.72
N HIS A 49 3.31 -9.31 -1.62
CA HIS A 49 2.23 -9.23 -2.57
C HIS A 49 1.82 -7.77 -2.76
N ASP A 50 2.10 -7.25 -3.94
CA ASP A 50 1.84 -5.86 -4.32
C ASP A 50 0.75 -5.80 -5.39
N PRO A 51 -0.54 -5.79 -4.99
CA PRO A 51 -1.64 -5.68 -5.93
C PRO A 51 -1.72 -4.30 -6.60
N GLU A 52 -1.16 -3.27 -5.96
CA GLU A 52 -1.14 -1.89 -6.47
C GLU A 52 -0.02 -1.67 -7.49
N LYS A 53 0.89 -2.63 -7.64
CA LYS A 53 2.00 -2.63 -8.61
C LYS A 53 2.82 -1.35 -8.51
N CYS A 54 3.28 -1.03 -7.31
CA CYS A 54 4.02 0.18 -6.94
C CYS A 54 5.42 0.33 -7.58
N GLN A 55 5.66 -0.32 -8.71
CA GLN A 55 6.92 -0.38 -9.45
C GLN A 55 8.07 -0.74 -8.53
N TRP A 56 8.01 -2.00 -8.07
CA TRP A 56 8.94 -2.66 -7.15
C TRP A 56 10.35 -2.77 -7.75
N THR A 57 11.07 -1.65 -7.79
CA THR A 57 12.53 -1.59 -8.00
C THR A 57 13.31 -1.54 -6.69
N SER A 58 12.59 -1.52 -5.57
CA SER A 58 13.16 -1.59 -4.22
C SER A 58 13.74 -2.98 -3.95
N LYS A 59 15.00 -3.04 -3.49
CA LYS A 59 15.60 -4.28 -2.96
C LYS A 59 14.89 -4.82 -1.71
N GLU A 60 13.98 -4.04 -1.15
CA GLU A 60 13.28 -4.30 0.10
C GLU A 60 11.78 -4.46 -0.15
N ASN A 61 11.18 -5.47 0.48
CA ASN A 61 9.79 -5.86 0.30
C ASN A 61 8.98 -5.31 1.46
N VAL A 62 8.58 -4.05 1.31
CA VAL A 62 8.18 -3.20 2.43
C VAL A 62 6.80 -2.62 2.17
N TYR A 63 5.99 -2.58 3.23
CA TYR A 63 4.73 -1.85 3.27
C TYR A 63 4.87 -0.67 4.24
N LEU A 64 4.37 0.51 3.87
CA LEU A 64 4.47 1.73 4.69
C LEU A 64 3.09 2.28 5.06
N ILE A 65 2.91 2.72 6.29
CA ILE A 65 1.67 3.38 6.72
C ILE A 65 1.44 4.64 5.89
N SER A 66 0.17 4.87 5.53
CA SER A 66 -0.24 6.09 4.83
C SER A 66 0.22 7.34 5.58
N PRO A 67 0.90 8.28 4.89
CA PRO A 67 1.27 9.57 5.48
C PRO A 67 0.06 10.34 6.00
N THR A 68 -1.10 10.17 5.35
CA THR A 68 -2.36 10.77 5.81
C THR A 68 -2.76 10.20 7.16
N LEU A 69 -2.63 8.89 7.37
CA LEU A 69 -2.94 8.26 8.65
C LEU A 69 -1.95 8.71 9.73
N GLU A 70 -0.64 8.71 9.44
CA GLU A 70 0.37 9.12 10.42
C GLU A 70 0.20 10.59 10.84
N ASN A 71 -0.10 11.49 9.90
CA ASN A 71 -0.16 12.93 10.17
C ASN A 71 -1.54 13.42 10.66
N GLN A 72 -2.64 12.87 10.14
CA GLN A 72 -4.00 13.38 10.39
C GLN A 72 -4.80 12.48 11.33
N MET A 73 -4.43 11.19 11.44
CA MET A 73 -5.15 10.21 12.26
C MET A 73 -4.17 9.37 13.10
N PRO A 74 -3.35 9.99 13.97
CA PRO A 74 -2.24 9.31 14.65
C PRO A 74 -2.70 8.12 15.50
N ASN A 75 -3.91 8.16 16.08
CA ASN A 75 -4.49 7.03 16.80
C ASN A 75 -4.76 5.82 15.90
N ALA A 76 -5.18 6.04 14.65
CA ALA A 76 -5.37 4.98 13.68
C ALA A 76 -4.02 4.40 13.23
N ALA A 77 -3.03 5.25 12.96
CA ALA A 77 -1.66 4.82 12.65
C ALA A 77 -1.06 3.99 13.80
N ASN A 78 -1.18 4.45 15.06
CA ASN A 78 -0.72 3.72 16.23
C ASN A 78 -1.42 2.35 16.36
N ARG A 79 -2.72 2.27 16.09
CA ARG A 79 -3.44 1.00 16.09
C ARG A 79 -2.89 0.02 15.04
N LEU A 80 -2.63 0.50 13.82
CA LEU A 80 -2.02 -0.33 12.78
C LEU A 80 -0.62 -0.80 13.20
N PHE A 81 0.19 0.10 13.75
CA PHE A 81 1.51 -0.22 14.27
C PHE A 81 1.47 -1.29 15.37
N THR A 82 0.56 -1.17 16.35
CA THR A 82 0.35 -2.20 17.37
C THR A 82 -0.07 -3.54 16.77
N MET A 83 -0.89 -3.55 15.72
CA MET A 83 -1.24 -4.80 15.02
C MET A 83 -0.05 -5.44 14.32
N MET A 84 0.87 -4.65 13.76
CA MET A 84 2.11 -5.16 13.17
C MET A 84 3.01 -5.77 14.25
N LEU A 85 3.14 -5.11 15.40
CA LEU A 85 3.88 -5.65 16.55
C LEU A 85 3.28 -6.95 17.09
N ASP A 86 1.94 -7.01 17.22
CA ASP A 86 1.24 -8.24 17.64
C ASP A 86 1.48 -9.37 16.64
N ALA A 87 1.42 -9.06 15.34
CA ALA A 87 1.70 -10.03 14.29
C ALA A 87 3.14 -10.55 14.35
N GLN A 88 4.13 -9.67 14.50
CA GLN A 88 5.53 -10.05 14.61
C GLN A 88 5.80 -10.89 15.86
N THR A 89 5.32 -10.43 17.02
CA THR A 89 5.60 -11.06 18.32
C THR A 89 4.96 -12.45 18.45
N ASN A 90 3.81 -12.65 17.81
CA ASN A 90 3.05 -13.89 17.89
C ASN A 90 3.09 -14.70 16.58
N GLU A 91 4.01 -14.38 15.66
CA GLU A 91 4.18 -15.10 14.39
C GLU A 91 2.86 -15.22 13.58
N LYS A 92 2.00 -14.20 13.66
CA LYS A 92 0.72 -14.16 12.92
C LYS A 92 0.92 -13.52 11.55
N LYS A 93 0.12 -13.98 10.59
CA LYS A 93 0.06 -13.42 9.24
C LYS A 93 -0.90 -12.24 9.16
N LEU A 94 -0.54 -11.25 8.37
CA LEU A 94 -1.37 -10.09 8.07
C LEU A 94 -2.01 -10.21 6.68
N THR A 95 -3.27 -9.77 6.59
CA THR A 95 -3.85 -9.28 5.33
C THR A 95 -3.79 -7.75 5.37
N VAL A 96 -3.15 -7.15 4.38
CA VAL A 96 -2.88 -5.71 4.32
C VAL A 96 -3.82 -5.09 3.31
N PHE A 97 -4.52 -4.03 3.70
CA PHE A 97 -5.23 -3.20 2.74
C PHE A 97 -4.28 -2.12 2.26
N VAL A 98 -3.94 -2.21 0.97
CA VAL A 98 -3.05 -1.27 0.30
C VAL A 98 -3.88 -0.41 -0.64
N ASP A 99 -3.65 0.88 -0.60
CA ASP A 99 -4.34 1.84 -1.47
C ASP A 99 -3.28 2.74 -2.06
N GLY A 100 -2.83 2.45 -3.28
CA GLY A 100 -1.75 3.15 -3.94
C GLY A 100 -0.37 2.99 -3.28
N CYS A 101 0.51 3.92 -3.61
CA CYS A 101 1.94 3.83 -3.35
C CYS A 101 2.49 5.03 -2.60
N VAL A 102 3.57 4.82 -1.87
CA VAL A 102 4.34 5.84 -1.16
C VAL A 102 5.81 5.54 -1.41
N ASP A 103 6.52 6.45 -2.08
CA ASP A 103 7.92 6.28 -2.47
C ASP A 103 8.26 4.93 -3.14
N GLN A 104 7.32 4.40 -3.95
CA GLN A 104 7.39 3.07 -4.61
C GLN A 104 7.13 1.86 -3.69
N GLN A 105 6.68 2.08 -2.45
CA GLN A 105 6.21 1.02 -1.56
C GLN A 105 4.67 1.03 -1.48
N PRO A 106 4.01 -0.14 -1.35
CA PRO A 106 2.57 -0.19 -1.11
C PRO A 106 2.18 0.57 0.16
N ARG A 107 1.13 1.39 0.05
CA ARG A 107 0.64 2.27 1.12
C ARG A 107 -0.43 1.57 1.95
N ILE A 108 -0.13 1.28 3.20
CA ILE A 108 -1.05 0.67 4.16
C ILE A 108 -2.11 1.69 4.58
N THR A 109 -3.36 1.33 4.38
CA THR A 109 -4.54 2.06 4.89
C THR A 109 -5.38 1.20 5.83
N GLY A 110 -5.11 -0.11 5.91
CA GLY A 110 -5.76 -1.02 6.85
C GLY A 110 -5.01 -2.33 7.03
N LEU A 111 -5.30 -3.03 8.13
CA LEU A 111 -4.73 -4.34 8.45
C LEU A 111 -5.83 -5.26 8.99
N LYS A 112 -5.68 -6.56 8.74
CA LYS A 112 -6.44 -7.63 9.37
C LYS A 112 -5.46 -8.72 9.82
N LEU A 113 -5.50 -9.03 11.11
CA LEU A 113 -4.79 -10.18 11.67
C LEU A 113 -5.50 -11.47 11.19
N SER A 114 -4.71 -12.40 10.67
CA SER A 114 -5.18 -13.76 10.44
C SER A 114 -5.35 -14.45 11.78
N LYS A 115 -6.39 -15.30 11.88
CA LYS A 115 -6.64 -16.13 13.07
C LYS A 115 -5.63 -17.26 13.16
#